data_AF-A0A7T4YKM7-F1
#
_entry.id   AF-A0A7T4YKM7-F1
#
_cell.length_a   1.000
_cell.length_b   1.000
_cell.length_c   1.000
_cell.angle_alpha   90.00
_cell.angle_beta   90.00
_cell.angle_gamma   90.00
#
_symmetry.space_group_name_H-M   'P 1'
#
loop_
_entity.id
_entity.type
_entity.pdbx_description
1 polymer ?
#
loop_
_entity_poly.entity_id
_entity_poly.type
_entity_poly.pdbx_seq_one_letter_code
_entity_poly.pdbx_strand_id
1 'polypeptide(L)'
;MLRKLTCKCALLSCAAALTVSALHAGQLKQYDIATPFPQTRVYVTNDSNITVLGNNSENAYYWTPDSSYTYLDHLPGGSDSTSALAASSDNSVIVGSSDTANGIEAYVWTPDQGMQNLGILSGSNHYSGAEDVSADGKIVTGWSDTPNGYEAFYWTQQQGMVGLGQYSHNGSPTQSEAYFISDDGSTITGALHTSTNILTFRWTQDTGIVALDRPTNTDVMIVPDAINADGSVIVGHADSGFFRWTSTGNIDIIPELQAEGVYITDISADGSKFVGYHTVNGKSKGFIWSESLGYKTIEDFMIHAGLTDQVQGWDLLEVNAISDDGVWSSGQGLNPNGEFVTWVARNPEPSTSMLLLGMAGLGILRRKN
;
A
#
# COMPACT_ATOMS: atom_id res chain seq x y z
N MET A 1 -22.58 -3.47 63.08
CA MET A 1 -21.41 -4.01 62.37
C MET A 1 -20.85 -2.90 61.49
N LEU A 2 -19.77 -2.28 61.96
CA LEU A 2 -18.90 -1.39 61.19
C LEU A 2 -17.73 -2.21 60.61
N ARG A 3 -17.30 -1.89 59.38
CA ARG A 3 -15.89 -1.68 58.97
C ARG A 3 -15.90 -1.16 57.51
N LYS A 4 -15.62 0.15 57.34
CA LYS A 4 -14.38 0.78 56.80
C LYS A 4 -14.44 0.94 55.26
N LEU A 5 -14.61 2.16 54.70
CA LEU A 5 -13.56 3.16 54.33
C LEU A 5 -12.44 2.51 53.48
N THR A 6 -12.03 2.97 52.29
CA THR A 6 -11.86 4.36 51.81
C THR A 6 -11.56 4.40 50.29
N CYS A 7 -11.82 5.57 49.70
CA CYS A 7 -11.55 6.10 48.37
C CYS A 7 -10.06 6.31 48.00
N LYS A 8 -9.75 6.38 46.69
CA LYS A 8 -8.85 7.35 46.00
C LYS A 8 -9.01 7.18 44.47
N CYS A 9 -9.69 8.10 43.75
CA CYS A 9 -9.12 9.22 42.97
C CYS A 9 -8.03 8.78 41.98
N ALA A 10 -7.95 9.17 40.71
CA ALA A 10 -8.67 10.08 39.81
C ALA A 10 -8.15 9.71 38.40
N LEU A 11 -8.92 9.74 37.32
CA LEU A 11 -9.11 10.91 36.48
C LEU A 11 -10.09 10.52 35.36
N LEU A 12 -11.03 11.42 35.08
CA LEU A 12 -11.62 11.55 33.76
C LEU A 12 -10.49 11.57 32.72
N SER A 13 -10.56 10.73 31.69
CA SER A 13 -10.52 11.30 30.35
C SER A 13 -11.75 10.80 29.61
N CYS A 14 -12.60 11.75 29.30
CA CYS A 14 -13.56 11.60 28.24
C CYS A 14 -12.73 11.30 26.99
N ALA A 15 -12.67 10.03 26.55
CA ALA A 15 -12.21 9.72 25.21
C ALA A 15 -13.29 10.30 24.28
N ALA A 16 -13.15 11.59 23.96
CA ALA A 16 -13.86 12.15 22.84
C ALA A 16 -13.36 11.38 21.63
N ALA A 17 -14.19 10.47 21.11
CA ALA A 17 -14.06 9.94 19.77
C ALA A 17 -14.20 11.13 18.82
N LEU A 18 -13.08 11.80 18.56
CA LEU A 18 -12.96 12.84 17.55
C LEU A 18 -12.58 12.12 16.26
N THR A 19 -13.59 11.94 15.41
CA THR A 19 -13.45 11.51 14.03
C THR A 19 -12.42 12.38 13.30
N VAL A 20 -11.61 11.79 12.41
CA VAL A 20 -10.60 12.50 11.60
C VAL A 20 -11.22 13.69 10.83
N SER A 21 -12.53 13.64 10.57
CA SER A 21 -13.37 14.71 10.02
C SER A 21 -13.34 16.07 10.75
N ALA A 22 -12.71 16.18 11.93
CA ALA A 22 -12.58 17.43 12.68
C ALA A 22 -11.27 18.22 12.41
N LEU A 23 -10.35 17.67 11.62
CA LEU A 23 -9.06 18.30 11.31
C LEU A 23 -9.17 19.26 10.11
N HIS A 24 -8.66 20.47 10.26
CA HIS A 24 -8.64 21.47 9.19
C HIS A 24 -7.50 21.18 8.18
N ALA A 25 -7.55 21.79 6.99
CA ALA A 25 -6.46 21.72 5.99
C ALA A 25 -5.10 21.98 6.63
N GLY A 26 -4.19 21.02 6.47
CA GLY A 26 -2.82 21.14 6.94
C GLY A 26 -2.59 21.01 8.45
N GLN A 27 -3.53 20.47 9.23
CA GLN A 27 -3.21 20.07 10.62
C GLN A 27 -2.53 18.70 10.62
N LEU A 28 -1.29 18.65 11.13
CA LEU A 28 -0.56 17.43 11.41
C LEU A 28 -0.96 16.95 12.80
N LYS A 29 -1.53 15.75 12.89
CA LYS A 29 -1.90 15.14 14.17
C LYS A 29 -0.95 14.00 14.44
N GLN A 30 -0.18 14.15 15.51
CA GLN A 30 0.52 13.02 16.10
C GLN A 30 -0.54 12.10 16.72
N TYR A 31 -0.56 10.86 16.26
CA TYR A 31 -1.13 9.79 17.05
C TYR A 31 0.03 9.14 17.78
N ASP A 32 -0.03 9.15 19.12
CA ASP A 32 0.82 8.28 19.94
C ASP A 32 0.31 6.84 19.78
N ILE A 33 0.38 6.32 18.56
CA ILE A 33 0.38 4.87 18.35
C ILE A 33 1.77 4.47 18.81
N ALA A 34 1.89 4.20 20.11
CA ALA A 34 3.03 3.48 20.64
C ALA A 34 2.96 2.07 20.05
N THR A 35 3.35 1.94 18.77
CA THR A 35 3.52 0.65 18.12
C THR A 35 4.76 0.06 18.79
N PRO A 36 4.65 -1.04 19.54
CA PRO A 36 5.83 -1.62 20.20
C PRO A 36 6.86 -2.17 19.19
N PHE A 37 6.57 -2.11 17.88
CA PHE A 37 7.21 -2.94 16.87
C PHE A 37 7.67 -2.12 15.64
N PRO A 38 8.93 -2.31 15.20
CA PRO A 38 9.56 -1.54 14.12
C PRO A 38 9.18 -1.96 12.68
N GLN A 39 8.13 -2.77 12.46
CA GLN A 39 7.70 -3.28 11.14
C GLN A 39 6.20 -3.04 10.88
N THR A 40 5.66 -1.94 11.41
CA THR A 40 4.23 -1.65 11.40
C THR A 40 3.84 -0.85 10.16
N ARG A 41 2.93 -1.37 9.31
CA ARG A 41 2.34 -0.64 8.19
C ARG A 41 1.08 0.08 8.66
N VAL A 42 0.96 1.37 8.35
CA VAL A 42 -0.18 2.18 8.76
C VAL A 42 -0.97 2.52 7.52
N TYR A 43 -2.20 2.02 7.45
CA TYR A 43 -3.14 2.32 6.39
C TYR A 43 -4.12 3.40 6.86
N VAL A 44 -4.47 4.32 5.97
CA VAL A 44 -5.57 5.26 6.17
C VAL A 44 -6.65 4.87 5.18
N THR A 45 -7.68 4.16 5.64
CA THR A 45 -8.67 3.58 4.71
C THR A 45 -9.81 4.55 4.36
N ASN A 46 -9.89 5.72 5.02
CA ASN A 46 -10.72 6.88 4.64
C ASN A 46 -10.55 8.07 5.62
N ASP A 47 -11.27 9.16 5.34
CA ASP A 47 -11.45 10.39 6.15
C ASP A 47 -11.81 10.22 7.64
N SER A 48 -11.99 8.99 8.14
CA SER A 48 -12.42 8.71 9.52
C SER A 48 -11.76 7.52 10.19
N ASN A 49 -11.24 6.54 9.43
CA ASN A 49 -10.68 5.30 9.96
C ASN A 49 -9.21 5.12 9.56
N ILE A 50 -8.36 4.98 10.57
CA ILE A 50 -6.96 4.54 10.41
C ILE A 50 -6.96 3.07 10.79
N THR A 51 -6.41 2.21 9.95
CA THR A 51 -6.16 0.81 10.33
C THR A 51 -4.67 0.56 10.28
N VAL A 52 -4.12 0.14 11.42
CA VAL A 52 -2.72 -0.25 11.50
C VAL A 52 -2.68 -1.76 11.34
N LEU A 53 -2.02 -2.27 10.30
CA LEU A 53 -1.66 -3.68 10.21
C LEU A 53 -0.18 -3.80 10.53
N GLY A 54 0.16 -4.68 11.47
CA GLY A 54 1.56 -4.93 11.78
C GLY A 54 1.83 -6.41 11.92
N ASN A 55 3.07 -6.77 11.65
CA ASN A 55 3.61 -8.08 11.94
C ASN A 55 4.66 -7.90 13.05
N ASN A 56 4.63 -8.74 14.08
CA ASN A 56 5.79 -8.97 14.93
C ASN A 56 6.49 -10.27 14.48
N SER A 57 7.51 -10.74 15.21
CA SER A 57 8.26 -11.94 14.79
C SER A 57 7.43 -13.21 14.67
N GLU A 58 6.21 -13.23 15.20
CA GLU A 58 5.35 -14.43 15.30
C GLU A 58 3.91 -14.15 14.84
N ASN A 59 3.37 -12.94 15.06
CA ASN A 59 1.94 -12.65 14.93
C ASN A 59 1.64 -11.41 14.10
N ALA A 60 0.58 -11.53 13.31
CA ALA A 60 -0.10 -10.40 12.69
C ALA A 60 -1.11 -9.77 13.67
N TYR A 61 -1.26 -8.45 13.62
CA TYR A 61 -2.23 -7.72 14.42
C TYR A 61 -2.88 -6.59 13.61
N TYR A 62 -4.09 -6.21 14.00
CA TYR A 62 -4.73 -4.99 13.50
C TYR A 62 -5.22 -4.10 14.65
N TRP A 63 -5.27 -2.79 14.40
CA TRP A 63 -5.75 -1.77 15.33
C TRP A 63 -6.58 -0.70 14.62
N THR A 64 -7.66 -0.27 15.26
CA THR A 64 -8.46 0.90 14.87
C THR A 64 -8.52 1.93 16.02
N PRO A 65 -8.65 3.24 15.75
CA PRO A 65 -8.70 4.31 16.76
C PRO A 65 -9.69 4.14 17.91
N ASP A 66 -10.72 3.32 17.71
CA ASP A 66 -11.79 3.03 18.66
C ASP A 66 -11.65 1.66 19.35
N SER A 67 -10.65 0.84 18.98
CA SER A 67 -10.46 -0.51 19.53
C SER A 67 -9.10 -0.72 20.21
N SER A 68 -9.05 -1.70 21.11
CA SER A 68 -7.79 -2.30 21.56
C SER A 68 -7.23 -3.23 20.48
N TYR A 69 -5.91 -3.42 20.44
CA TYR A 69 -5.24 -4.35 19.52
C TYR A 69 -5.90 -5.74 19.51
N THR A 70 -6.16 -6.27 18.31
CA THR A 70 -6.60 -7.66 18.11
C THR A 70 -5.48 -8.45 17.45
N TYR A 71 -5.05 -9.53 18.10
CA TYR A 71 -4.13 -10.51 17.51
C TYR A 71 -4.90 -11.41 16.55
N LEU A 72 -4.34 -11.60 15.37
CA LEU A 72 -4.78 -12.66 14.49
C LEU A 72 -4.11 -13.95 14.99
N ASP A 73 -4.90 -14.98 15.29
CA ASP A 73 -4.43 -16.30 15.74
C ASP A 73 -3.65 -17.00 14.60
N HIS A 74 -3.50 -18.31 14.62
CA HIS A 74 -2.78 -19.07 13.59
C HIS A 74 -3.73 -20.04 12.89
N LEU A 75 -3.36 -20.51 11.69
CA LEU A 75 -4.10 -21.60 11.06
C LEU A 75 -4.02 -22.88 11.92
N PRO A 76 -5.10 -23.68 12.01
CA PRO A 76 -5.09 -24.91 12.80
C PRO A 76 -3.97 -25.88 12.40
N GLY A 77 -3.04 -26.13 13.33
CA GLY A 77 -1.90 -27.05 13.14
C GLY A 77 -0.58 -26.40 12.69
N GLY A 78 -0.51 -25.08 12.60
CA GLY A 78 0.72 -24.31 12.32
C GLY A 78 1.64 -24.11 13.54
N SER A 79 2.87 -23.63 13.28
CA SER A 79 3.95 -23.41 14.27
C SER A 79 4.17 -21.95 14.68
N ASP A 80 3.08 -21.19 14.83
CA ASP A 80 3.06 -19.84 15.41
C ASP A 80 3.57 -18.68 14.52
N SER A 81 3.72 -18.85 13.19
CA SER A 81 4.05 -17.74 12.28
C SER A 81 2.88 -17.36 11.37
N THR A 82 2.39 -16.12 11.53
CA THR A 82 1.35 -15.51 10.69
C THR A 82 1.80 -14.14 10.20
N SER A 83 1.67 -13.91 8.89
CA SER A 83 1.81 -12.59 8.26
C SER A 83 0.46 -12.09 7.77
N ALA A 84 0.06 -10.87 8.13
CA ALA A 84 -0.99 -10.14 7.43
C ALA A 84 -0.33 -9.20 6.42
N LEU A 85 -0.81 -9.26 5.18
CA LEU A 85 -0.25 -8.53 4.05
C LEU A 85 -1.21 -7.42 3.57
N ALA A 86 -2.51 -7.71 3.54
CA ALA A 86 -3.54 -6.76 3.11
C ALA A 86 -4.86 -6.91 3.86
N ALA A 87 -5.72 -5.90 3.75
CA ALA A 87 -7.09 -5.91 4.28
C ALA A 87 -8.06 -5.22 3.32
N SER A 88 -9.33 -5.60 3.37
CA SER A 88 -10.40 -4.91 2.65
C SER A 88 -10.56 -3.48 3.15
N SER A 89 -11.21 -2.61 2.35
CA SER A 89 -11.40 -1.18 2.66
C SER A 89 -12.08 -0.91 4.01
N ASP A 90 -12.98 -1.81 4.41
CA ASP A 90 -13.71 -1.76 5.68
C ASP A 90 -13.02 -2.55 6.81
N ASN A 91 -11.88 -3.17 6.52
CA ASN A 91 -11.07 -4.00 7.40
C ASN A 91 -11.83 -5.23 7.96
N SER A 92 -12.92 -5.63 7.30
CA SER A 92 -13.69 -6.83 7.66
C SER A 92 -13.02 -8.12 7.20
N VAL A 93 -12.12 -8.02 6.22
CA VAL A 93 -11.35 -9.13 5.66
C VAL A 93 -9.87 -8.79 5.75
N ILE A 94 -9.07 -9.74 6.25
CA ILE A 94 -7.61 -9.66 6.27
C ILE A 94 -7.05 -10.88 5.55
N VAL A 95 -6.00 -10.69 4.75
CA VAL A 95 -5.35 -11.77 4.01
C VAL A 95 -3.86 -11.81 4.27
N GLY A 96 -3.27 -12.97 4.04
CA GLY A 96 -1.84 -13.17 4.17
C GLY A 96 -1.47 -14.64 4.09
N SER A 97 -0.43 -15.01 4.82
CA SER A 97 0.07 -16.38 4.88
C SER A 97 0.30 -16.82 6.33
N SER A 98 0.01 -18.08 6.63
CA SER A 98 0.21 -18.64 7.97
C SER A 98 0.74 -20.07 7.87
N ASP A 99 1.52 -20.49 8.87
CA ASP A 99 2.01 -21.87 8.98
C ASP A 99 0.85 -22.86 9.08
N THR A 100 1.00 -24.02 8.45
CA THR A 100 0.14 -25.19 8.59
C THR A 100 0.99 -26.43 8.90
N ALA A 101 0.34 -27.56 9.15
CA ALA A 101 1.03 -28.83 9.35
C ALA A 101 1.85 -29.29 8.13
N ASN A 102 1.56 -28.75 6.93
CA ASN A 102 2.17 -29.19 5.67
C ASN A 102 3.08 -28.13 5.02
N GLY A 103 3.02 -26.86 5.43
CA GLY A 103 3.70 -25.74 4.81
C GLY A 103 3.05 -24.40 5.12
N ILE A 104 3.51 -23.31 4.52
CA ILE A 104 2.91 -21.98 4.66
C ILE A 104 1.82 -21.82 3.61
N GLU A 105 0.59 -21.54 4.02
CA GLU A 105 -0.53 -21.42 3.10
C GLU A 105 -1.26 -20.09 3.26
N ALA A 106 -1.82 -19.62 2.14
CA ALA A 106 -2.61 -18.41 2.07
C ALA A 106 -3.86 -18.53 2.94
N TYR A 107 -4.22 -17.46 3.64
CA TYR A 107 -5.45 -17.41 4.43
C TYR A 107 -6.28 -16.16 4.13
N VAL A 108 -7.56 -16.28 4.43
CA VAL A 108 -8.48 -15.16 4.64
C VAL A 108 -8.98 -15.21 6.09
N TRP A 109 -9.02 -14.07 6.76
CA TRP A 109 -9.53 -13.93 8.11
C TRP A 109 -10.72 -13.00 8.13
N THR A 110 -11.77 -13.39 8.88
CA THR A 110 -12.89 -12.51 9.22
C THR A 110 -13.17 -12.60 10.72
N PRO A 111 -13.74 -11.55 11.35
CA PRO A 111 -14.09 -11.59 12.76
C PRO A 111 -15.02 -12.74 13.14
N ASP A 112 -15.94 -13.11 12.25
CA ASP A 112 -16.98 -14.10 12.53
C ASP A 112 -16.52 -15.54 12.30
N GLN A 113 -15.53 -15.76 11.42
CA GLN A 113 -15.10 -17.11 11.02
C GLN A 113 -13.67 -17.45 11.45
N GLY A 114 -12.90 -16.45 11.90
CA GLY A 114 -11.47 -16.62 12.15
C GLY A 114 -10.71 -16.84 10.84
N MET A 115 -9.55 -17.52 10.94
CA MET A 115 -8.74 -17.83 9.76
C MET A 115 -9.29 -19.01 8.98
N GLN A 116 -9.50 -18.80 7.69
CA GLN A 116 -9.81 -19.80 6.70
C GLN A 116 -8.61 -19.97 5.76
N ASN A 117 -8.12 -21.20 5.64
CA ASN A 117 -7.10 -21.59 4.68
C ASN A 117 -7.66 -21.58 3.25
N LEU A 118 -6.93 -21.00 2.30
CA LEU A 118 -7.33 -20.90 0.88
C LEU A 118 -6.83 -22.07 0.02
N GLY A 119 -5.87 -22.85 0.53
CA GLY A 119 -5.25 -23.99 -0.13
C GLY A 119 -4.15 -23.60 -1.14
N ILE A 120 -3.99 -24.43 -2.16
CA ILE A 120 -2.99 -24.26 -3.23
C ILE A 120 -3.59 -24.56 -4.61
N LEU A 121 -3.02 -23.96 -5.65
CA LEU A 121 -3.25 -24.34 -7.05
C LEU A 121 -2.56 -25.68 -7.33
N SER A 122 -3.27 -26.80 -7.12
CA SER A 122 -2.86 -28.15 -7.54
C SER A 122 -1.34 -28.39 -7.62
N GLY A 123 -0.68 -28.63 -6.48
CA GLY A 123 0.78 -28.67 -6.38
C GLY A 123 1.30 -29.53 -5.22
N SER A 124 2.62 -29.70 -5.15
CA SER A 124 3.27 -30.73 -4.31
C SER A 124 3.71 -30.28 -2.91
N ASN A 125 3.94 -28.99 -2.67
CA ASN A 125 4.67 -28.54 -1.46
C ASN A 125 3.91 -27.59 -0.53
N HIS A 126 2.57 -27.46 -0.64
CA HIS A 126 1.75 -26.70 0.32
C HIS A 126 2.28 -25.29 0.61
N TYR A 127 2.62 -24.56 -0.46
CA TYR A 127 3.16 -23.20 -0.37
C TYR A 127 2.27 -22.23 -1.15
N SER A 128 1.63 -21.30 -0.46
CA SER A 128 0.86 -20.20 -1.07
C SER A 128 0.87 -18.97 -0.18
N GLY A 129 0.75 -17.80 -0.79
CA GLY A 129 0.63 -16.52 -0.11
C GLY A 129 -0.47 -15.68 -0.75
N ALA A 130 -1.35 -15.11 0.07
CA ALA A 130 -2.28 -14.08 -0.37
C ALA A 130 -1.64 -12.70 -0.16
N GLU A 131 -1.47 -11.95 -1.23
CA GLU A 131 -0.79 -10.66 -1.24
C GLU A 131 -1.76 -9.49 -1.10
N ASP A 132 -2.96 -9.60 -1.68
CA ASP A 132 -3.93 -8.50 -1.72
C ASP A 132 -5.40 -8.98 -1.78
N VAL A 133 -6.34 -8.08 -1.51
CA VAL A 133 -7.79 -8.34 -1.49
C VAL A 133 -8.60 -7.14 -1.99
N SER A 134 -9.64 -7.40 -2.79
CA SER A 134 -10.56 -6.34 -3.28
C SER A 134 -11.23 -5.57 -2.13
N ALA A 135 -11.68 -4.34 -2.40
CA ALA A 135 -12.23 -3.46 -1.37
C ALA A 135 -13.46 -4.05 -0.66
N ASP A 136 -14.23 -4.88 -1.36
CA ASP A 136 -15.40 -5.60 -0.83
C ASP A 136 -15.06 -6.96 -0.18
N GLY A 137 -13.78 -7.32 -0.10
CA GLY A 137 -13.29 -8.54 0.54
C GLY A 137 -13.55 -9.84 -0.23
N LYS A 138 -14.05 -9.78 -1.48
CA LYS A 138 -14.53 -10.98 -2.18
C LYS A 138 -13.50 -11.67 -3.07
N ILE A 139 -12.49 -10.94 -3.54
CA ILE A 139 -11.46 -11.47 -4.43
C ILE A 139 -10.12 -11.31 -3.75
N VAL A 140 -9.44 -12.43 -3.51
CA VAL A 140 -8.09 -12.46 -2.93
C VAL A 140 -7.10 -12.83 -4.03
N THR A 141 -5.96 -12.15 -4.10
CA THR A 141 -4.90 -12.45 -5.06
C THR A 141 -3.61 -12.82 -4.39
N GLY A 142 -2.75 -13.52 -5.11
CA GLY A 142 -1.45 -13.90 -4.60
C GLY A 142 -0.76 -14.89 -5.52
N TRP A 143 0.04 -15.76 -4.93
CA TRP A 143 0.79 -16.79 -5.64
C TRP A 143 0.65 -18.15 -4.95
N SER A 144 0.77 -19.21 -5.72
CA SER A 144 0.77 -20.59 -5.24
C SER A 144 1.85 -21.40 -5.93
N ASP A 145 2.46 -22.32 -5.17
CA ASP A 145 3.39 -23.31 -5.71
C ASP A 145 2.66 -24.30 -6.62
N THR A 146 3.28 -24.56 -7.77
CA THR A 146 2.87 -25.57 -8.73
C THR A 146 4.09 -26.39 -9.14
N PRO A 147 3.91 -27.57 -9.78
CA PRO A 147 5.05 -28.35 -10.28
C PRO A 147 5.95 -27.60 -11.27
N ASN A 148 5.50 -26.47 -11.82
CA ASN A 148 6.22 -25.66 -12.81
C ASN A 148 6.74 -24.33 -12.22
N GLY A 149 6.69 -24.16 -10.89
CA GLY A 149 7.03 -22.90 -10.20
C GLY A 149 5.78 -22.14 -9.76
N TYR A 150 5.96 -20.89 -9.31
CA TYR A 150 4.83 -20.09 -8.82
C TYR A 150 3.87 -19.69 -9.93
N GLU A 151 2.58 -19.82 -9.64
CA GLU A 151 1.50 -19.30 -10.46
C GLU A 151 0.65 -18.34 -9.64
N ALA A 152 0.43 -17.16 -10.21
CA ALA A 152 -0.47 -16.15 -9.69
C ALA A 152 -1.90 -16.70 -9.67
N PHE A 153 -2.65 -16.39 -8.61
CA PHE A 153 -4.05 -16.80 -8.48
C PHE A 153 -4.96 -15.61 -8.18
N TYR A 154 -6.24 -15.81 -8.47
CA TYR A 154 -7.32 -15.15 -7.75
C TYR A 154 -8.17 -16.21 -7.03
N TRP A 155 -8.73 -15.87 -5.88
CA TRP A 155 -9.57 -16.74 -5.08
C TRP A 155 -10.91 -16.06 -4.82
N THR A 156 -11.97 -16.85 -4.89
CA THR A 156 -13.30 -16.44 -4.41
C THR A 156 -13.89 -17.54 -3.56
N GLN A 157 -14.80 -17.19 -2.66
CA GLN A 157 -15.50 -18.20 -1.84
C GLN A 157 -16.25 -19.23 -2.69
N GLN A 158 -16.74 -18.85 -3.87
CA GLN A 158 -17.49 -19.73 -4.75
C GLN A 158 -16.60 -20.68 -5.56
N GLN A 159 -15.45 -20.19 -6.06
CA GLN A 159 -14.61 -20.93 -7.00
C GLN A 159 -13.41 -21.60 -6.33
N GLY A 160 -13.05 -21.20 -5.11
CA GLY A 160 -11.76 -21.52 -4.54
C GLY A 160 -10.62 -20.80 -5.26
N MET A 161 -9.42 -21.35 -5.18
CA MET A 161 -8.22 -20.80 -5.80
C MET A 161 -8.19 -21.13 -7.30
N VAL A 162 -8.06 -20.11 -8.14
CA VAL A 162 -8.03 -20.21 -9.61
C VAL A 162 -6.79 -19.50 -10.14
N GLY A 163 -5.99 -20.19 -10.96
CA GLY A 163 -4.80 -19.61 -11.56
C GLY A 163 -5.14 -18.54 -12.60
N LEU A 164 -4.32 -17.49 -12.67
CA LEU A 164 -4.46 -16.42 -13.68
C LEU A 164 -4.11 -16.90 -15.09
N GLY A 165 -3.53 -18.09 -15.21
CA GLY A 165 -3.10 -18.70 -16.44
C GLY A 165 -1.60 -18.53 -16.68
N GLN A 166 -1.11 -19.28 -17.65
CA GLN A 166 0.30 -19.34 -18.01
C GLN A 166 0.65 -18.26 -19.03
N TYR A 167 1.75 -17.54 -18.80
CA TYR A 167 2.34 -16.63 -19.79
C TYR A 167 3.67 -17.20 -20.29
N SER A 168 3.96 -16.99 -21.56
CA SER A 168 5.23 -17.41 -22.17
C SER A 168 5.96 -16.21 -22.76
N HIS A 169 7.13 -15.89 -22.20
CA HIS A 169 7.99 -14.84 -22.73
C HIS A 169 8.99 -15.44 -23.73
N ASN A 170 8.94 -15.00 -24.99
CA ASN A 170 9.78 -15.52 -26.07
C ASN A 170 9.77 -17.06 -26.22
N GLY A 171 8.61 -17.68 -25.96
CA GLY A 171 8.42 -19.13 -26.05
C GLY A 171 8.86 -19.93 -24.82
N SER A 172 9.35 -19.27 -23.76
CA SER A 172 9.68 -19.89 -22.47
C SER A 172 8.60 -19.60 -21.43
N PRO A 173 8.21 -20.57 -20.59
CA PRO A 173 7.26 -20.34 -19.50
C PRO A 173 7.83 -19.36 -18.47
N THR A 174 6.95 -18.61 -17.82
CA THR A 174 7.29 -17.67 -16.75
C THR A 174 6.58 -18.06 -15.46
N GLN A 175 7.22 -17.85 -14.31
CA GLN A 175 6.51 -17.87 -13.04
C GLN A 175 5.75 -16.55 -12.87
N SER A 176 4.61 -16.57 -12.20
CA SER A 176 3.77 -15.39 -11.99
C SER A 176 3.43 -15.23 -10.52
N GLU A 177 3.43 -13.98 -10.06
CA GLU A 177 3.01 -13.58 -8.72
C GLU A 177 2.08 -12.36 -8.86
N ALA A 178 0.86 -12.45 -8.32
CA ALA A 178 -0.07 -11.32 -8.27
C ALA A 178 0.13 -10.56 -6.95
N TYR A 179 0.51 -9.30 -7.05
CA TYR A 179 0.82 -8.47 -5.89
C TYR A 179 -0.30 -7.52 -5.51
N PHE A 180 -1.09 -7.05 -6.49
CA PHE A 180 -2.11 -6.05 -6.25
C PHE A 180 -3.38 -6.31 -7.06
N ILE A 181 -4.53 -5.96 -6.50
CA ILE A 181 -5.84 -6.00 -7.15
C ILE A 181 -6.54 -4.64 -7.00
N SER A 182 -7.27 -4.22 -8.04
CA SER A 182 -8.11 -3.02 -7.96
C SER A 182 -9.26 -3.21 -6.97
N ASP A 183 -9.75 -2.12 -6.37
CA ASP A 183 -10.86 -2.15 -5.41
C ASP A 183 -12.11 -2.84 -5.97
N ASP A 184 -12.40 -2.62 -7.24
CA ASP A 184 -13.51 -3.24 -7.96
C ASP A 184 -13.28 -4.72 -8.31
N GLY A 185 -12.09 -5.24 -8.04
CA GLY A 185 -11.69 -6.62 -8.27
C GLY A 185 -11.49 -7.01 -9.74
N SER A 186 -11.53 -6.05 -10.66
CA SER A 186 -11.55 -6.30 -12.11
C SER A 186 -10.15 -6.44 -12.73
N THR A 187 -9.13 -5.85 -12.08
CA THR A 187 -7.78 -5.76 -12.60
C THR A 187 -6.78 -6.24 -11.56
N ILE A 188 -5.88 -7.13 -11.97
CA ILE A 188 -4.79 -7.66 -11.13
C ILE A 188 -3.45 -7.27 -11.77
N THR A 189 -2.47 -6.87 -10.97
CA THR A 189 -1.11 -6.60 -11.42
C THR A 189 -0.09 -7.30 -10.54
N GLY A 190 1.09 -7.55 -11.11
CA GLY A 190 2.15 -8.26 -10.43
C GLY A 190 3.36 -8.50 -11.33
N ALA A 191 4.15 -9.50 -10.97
CA ALA A 191 5.40 -9.83 -11.65
C ALA A 191 5.32 -11.15 -12.43
N LEU A 192 6.00 -11.16 -13.58
CA LEU A 192 6.36 -12.35 -14.33
C LEU A 192 7.88 -12.54 -14.25
N HIS A 193 8.32 -13.66 -13.69
CA HIS A 193 9.72 -14.02 -13.60
C HIS A 193 10.12 -14.82 -14.84
N THR A 194 10.89 -14.18 -15.71
CA THR A 194 11.48 -14.82 -16.89
C THR A 194 12.90 -15.30 -16.57
N SER A 195 13.54 -16.01 -17.50
CA SER A 195 14.95 -16.42 -17.34
C SER A 195 15.96 -15.27 -17.30
N THR A 196 15.56 -14.07 -17.75
CA THR A 196 16.48 -12.95 -17.97
C THR A 196 16.03 -11.63 -17.32
N ASN A 197 14.75 -11.50 -16.98
CA ASN A 197 14.17 -10.26 -16.46
C ASN A 197 12.85 -10.50 -15.71
N ILE A 198 12.39 -9.49 -14.97
CA ILE A 198 11.04 -9.39 -14.41
C ILE A 198 10.21 -8.49 -15.31
N LEU A 199 8.98 -8.93 -15.64
CA LEU A 199 8.00 -8.10 -16.34
C LEU A 199 6.85 -7.77 -15.42
N THR A 200 6.40 -6.52 -15.40
CA THR A 200 5.09 -6.20 -14.82
C THR A 200 3.99 -6.71 -15.77
N PHE A 201 2.92 -7.28 -15.23
CA PHE A 201 1.74 -7.65 -16.01
C PHE A 201 0.49 -6.96 -15.50
N ARG A 202 -0.49 -6.84 -16.39
CA ARG A 202 -1.89 -6.57 -16.07
C ARG A 202 -2.73 -7.76 -16.48
N TRP A 203 -3.61 -8.21 -15.60
CA TRP A 203 -4.57 -9.27 -15.86
C TRP A 203 -5.99 -8.74 -15.73
N THR A 204 -6.87 -9.19 -16.62
CA THR A 204 -8.32 -9.11 -16.48
C THR A 204 -8.93 -10.43 -16.91
N GLN A 205 -10.17 -10.68 -16.50
CA GLN A 205 -10.88 -11.88 -16.92
C GLN A 205 -11.04 -11.99 -18.45
N ASP A 206 -11.16 -10.85 -19.14
CA ASP A 206 -11.36 -10.81 -20.60
C ASP A 206 -10.06 -11.04 -21.39
N THR A 207 -8.92 -10.58 -20.87
CA THR A 207 -7.64 -10.60 -21.60
C THR A 207 -6.68 -11.67 -21.13
N GLY A 208 -6.87 -12.23 -19.93
CA GLY A 208 -5.82 -12.96 -19.23
C GLY A 208 -4.62 -12.06 -18.93
N ILE A 209 -3.45 -12.68 -18.72
CA ILE A 209 -2.19 -11.98 -18.45
C ILE A 209 -1.72 -11.25 -19.71
N VAL A 210 -1.56 -9.94 -19.60
CA VAL A 210 -0.92 -9.07 -20.59
C VAL A 210 0.31 -8.43 -19.95
N ALA A 211 1.50 -8.76 -20.44
CA ALA A 211 2.73 -8.08 -20.00
C ALA A 211 2.67 -6.60 -20.40
N LEU A 212 3.09 -5.72 -19.50
CA LEU A 212 3.20 -4.30 -19.78
C LEU A 212 4.51 -4.05 -20.55
N ASP A 213 4.39 -4.06 -21.88
CA ASP A 213 5.52 -3.82 -22.77
C ASP A 213 6.05 -2.39 -22.65
N ARG A 214 7.37 -2.27 -22.64
CA ARG A 214 8.09 -1.01 -22.43
C ARG A 214 8.15 -0.20 -23.73
N PRO A 215 8.14 1.14 -23.68
CA PRO A 215 8.60 1.94 -24.81
C PRO A 215 10.04 1.54 -25.19
N THR A 216 10.27 1.39 -26.50
CA THR A 216 11.49 0.90 -27.15
C THR A 216 12.83 1.32 -26.52
N ASN A 217 13.74 0.34 -26.36
CA ASN A 217 15.19 0.47 -26.12
C ASN A 217 15.68 0.83 -24.71
N THR A 218 14.93 0.53 -23.65
CA THR A 218 15.47 0.63 -22.28
C THR A 218 15.33 -0.71 -21.56
N ASP A 219 16.45 -1.36 -21.24
CA ASP A 219 16.57 -2.52 -20.32
C ASP A 219 16.25 -2.15 -18.87
N VAL A 220 15.51 -1.07 -18.65
CA VAL A 220 15.04 -0.69 -17.32
C VAL A 220 14.28 -1.89 -16.74
N MET A 221 14.25 -2.11 -15.45
CA MET A 221 13.30 -3.03 -14.79
C MET A 221 12.12 -2.20 -14.28
N ILE A 222 10.89 -2.71 -14.37
CA ILE A 222 9.73 -2.09 -13.70
C ILE A 222 9.04 -3.15 -12.85
N VAL A 223 8.68 -2.78 -11.63
CA VAL A 223 8.02 -3.67 -10.67
C VAL A 223 6.85 -2.88 -10.08
N PRO A 224 5.60 -3.40 -10.16
CA PRO A 224 4.46 -2.67 -9.65
C PRO A 224 4.57 -2.57 -8.13
N ASP A 225 4.17 -1.43 -7.59
CA ASP A 225 4.07 -1.20 -6.15
C ASP A 225 2.64 -0.82 -5.73
N ALA A 226 1.79 -0.36 -6.65
CA ALA A 226 0.38 -0.07 -6.38
C ALA A 226 -0.48 -0.03 -7.66
N ILE A 227 -1.79 -0.18 -7.47
CA ILE A 227 -2.83 -0.02 -8.49
C ILE A 227 -3.98 0.83 -7.92
N ASN A 228 -4.63 1.66 -8.73
CA ASN A 228 -5.76 2.45 -8.27
C ASN A 228 -7.08 1.65 -8.28
N ALA A 229 -8.13 2.25 -7.72
CA ALA A 229 -9.41 1.59 -7.40
C ALA A 229 -10.12 0.94 -8.60
N ASP A 230 -9.99 1.49 -9.81
CA ASP A 230 -10.60 0.95 -11.03
C ASP A 230 -9.59 0.21 -11.95
N GLY A 231 -8.34 0.07 -11.50
CA GLY A 231 -7.29 -0.61 -12.26
C GLY A 231 -6.82 0.12 -13.52
N SER A 232 -7.17 1.41 -13.68
CA SER A 232 -6.78 2.21 -14.84
C SER A 232 -5.36 2.80 -14.74
N VAL A 233 -4.76 2.81 -13.55
CA VAL A 233 -3.41 3.31 -13.26
C VAL A 233 -2.64 2.28 -12.44
N ILE A 234 -1.45 1.92 -12.90
CA ILE A 234 -0.49 1.08 -12.16
C ILE A 234 0.78 1.90 -11.99
N VAL A 235 1.32 1.94 -10.79
CA VAL A 235 2.56 2.65 -10.48
C VAL A 235 3.54 1.70 -9.81
N GLY A 236 4.81 2.03 -9.89
CA GLY A 236 5.84 1.29 -9.18
C GLY A 236 7.23 1.81 -9.47
N HIS A 237 8.24 1.12 -8.98
CA HIS A 237 9.62 1.55 -9.12
C HIS A 237 10.27 1.07 -10.41
N ALA A 238 11.30 1.79 -10.81
CA ALA A 238 12.12 1.52 -11.98
C ALA A 238 13.60 1.78 -11.66
N ASP A 239 14.54 1.21 -12.44
CA ASP A 239 15.99 1.35 -12.20
C ASP A 239 16.49 2.80 -12.01
N SER A 240 15.79 3.78 -12.59
CA SER A 240 16.17 5.20 -12.51
C SER A 240 15.07 6.14 -11.99
N GLY A 241 14.05 5.60 -11.30
CA GLY A 241 12.96 6.40 -10.74
C GLY A 241 11.73 5.56 -10.42
N PHE A 242 10.56 6.07 -10.82
CA PHE A 242 9.31 5.34 -10.78
C PHE A 242 8.64 5.36 -12.16
N PHE A 243 7.75 4.41 -12.39
CA PHE A 243 6.90 4.38 -13.55
C PHE A 243 5.44 4.62 -13.19
N ARG A 244 4.71 5.10 -14.18
CA ARG A 244 3.26 5.16 -14.17
C ARG A 244 2.73 4.62 -15.49
N TRP A 245 1.97 3.55 -15.42
CA TRP A 245 1.19 3.02 -16.53
C TRP A 245 -0.25 3.52 -16.44
N THR A 246 -0.87 3.78 -17.59
CA THR A 246 -2.30 4.07 -17.70
C THR A 246 -2.99 3.11 -18.68
N SER A 247 -4.29 2.87 -18.49
CA SER A 247 -5.11 2.03 -19.37
C SER A 247 -5.14 2.46 -20.84
N THR A 248 -4.76 3.71 -21.12
CA THR A 248 -4.57 4.21 -22.49
C THR A 248 -3.28 3.74 -23.16
N GLY A 249 -2.44 2.97 -22.45
CA GLY A 249 -1.23 2.34 -22.97
C GLY A 249 0.05 3.17 -22.82
N ASN A 250 0.00 4.30 -22.10
CA ASN A 250 1.19 5.10 -21.83
C ASN A 250 1.92 4.59 -20.58
N ILE A 251 3.22 4.30 -20.71
CA ILE A 251 4.14 4.14 -19.58
C ILE A 251 5.04 5.36 -19.53
N ASP A 252 4.84 6.17 -18.50
CA ASP A 252 5.74 7.27 -18.17
C ASP A 252 6.78 6.75 -17.19
N ILE A 253 8.04 6.70 -17.62
CA ILE A 253 9.15 6.64 -16.67
C ILE A 253 9.41 8.07 -16.25
N ILE A 254 9.40 8.31 -14.95
CA ILE A 254 9.67 9.62 -14.37
C ILE A 254 11.07 9.51 -13.75
N PRO A 255 12.13 9.70 -14.55
CA PRO A 255 13.50 9.62 -14.06
C PRO A 255 13.82 10.85 -13.20
N GLU A 256 15.00 10.82 -12.57
CA GLU A 256 15.68 12.00 -11.99
C GLU A 256 15.51 12.23 -10.47
N LEU A 257 15.42 11.17 -9.67
CA LEU A 257 15.50 11.31 -8.21
C LEU A 257 16.92 11.30 -7.62
N GLN A 258 17.98 11.01 -8.39
CA GLN A 258 19.36 10.84 -7.87
C GLN A 258 19.36 10.02 -6.55
N ALA A 259 18.51 8.99 -6.49
CA ALA A 259 18.25 8.20 -5.30
C ALA A 259 18.84 6.80 -5.45
N GLU A 260 19.25 6.22 -4.32
CA GLU A 260 19.70 4.83 -4.21
C GLU A 260 18.52 3.86 -4.41
N GLY A 261 17.30 4.29 -4.08
CA GLY A 261 16.08 3.54 -4.30
C GLY A 261 14.86 4.45 -4.18
N VAL A 262 13.78 4.07 -4.85
CA VAL A 262 12.47 4.71 -4.80
C VAL A 262 11.44 3.60 -4.60
N TYR A 263 10.53 3.79 -3.65
CA TYR A 263 9.46 2.84 -3.36
C TYR A 263 8.17 3.62 -3.27
N ILE A 264 7.18 3.21 -4.07
CA ILE A 264 5.82 3.70 -3.92
C ILE A 264 5.13 2.83 -2.89
N THR A 265 4.36 3.44 -2.01
CA THR A 265 3.67 2.74 -0.93
C THR A 265 2.17 2.72 -1.13
N ASP A 266 1.61 3.72 -1.80
CA ASP A 266 0.17 3.85 -1.96
C ASP A 266 -0.23 4.86 -3.05
N ILE A 267 -1.45 4.74 -3.59
CA ILE A 267 -2.03 5.55 -4.67
C ILE A 267 -3.49 5.92 -4.37
N SER A 268 -3.91 7.14 -4.71
CA SER A 268 -5.30 7.56 -4.56
C SER A 268 -6.24 6.75 -5.47
N ALA A 269 -7.51 6.64 -5.10
CA ALA A 269 -8.49 5.82 -5.84
C ALA A 269 -8.64 6.25 -7.31
N ASP A 270 -8.52 7.55 -7.59
CA ASP A 270 -8.54 8.11 -8.95
C ASP A 270 -7.20 8.00 -9.72
N GLY A 271 -6.15 7.49 -9.09
CA GLY A 271 -4.82 7.33 -9.68
C GLY A 271 -4.10 8.65 -9.99
N SER A 272 -4.57 9.79 -9.44
CA SER A 272 -4.00 11.12 -9.70
C SER A 272 -2.83 11.48 -8.79
N LYS A 273 -2.74 10.85 -7.62
CA LYS A 273 -1.68 11.05 -6.62
C LYS A 273 -1.15 9.71 -6.13
N PHE A 274 0.14 9.64 -5.86
CA PHE A 274 0.74 8.54 -5.11
C PHE A 274 1.85 9.03 -4.20
N VAL A 275 2.17 8.21 -3.23
CA VAL A 275 3.11 8.52 -2.16
C VAL A 275 4.13 7.41 -2.00
N GLY A 276 5.19 7.71 -1.28
CA GLY A 276 6.24 6.74 -1.03
C GLY A 276 7.42 7.35 -0.32
N TYR A 277 8.57 6.72 -0.48
CA TYR A 277 9.84 7.23 -0.02
C TYR A 277 10.97 6.93 -0.99
N HIS A 278 12.03 7.69 -0.87
CA HIS A 278 13.27 7.46 -1.60
C HIS A 278 14.46 7.57 -0.65
N THR A 279 15.55 6.89 -0.99
CA THR A 279 16.77 6.86 -0.17
C THR A 279 17.89 7.61 -0.85
N VAL A 280 18.55 8.53 -0.13
CA VAL A 280 19.74 9.25 -0.61
C VAL A 280 20.80 9.24 0.49
N ASN A 281 22.00 8.73 0.19
CA ASN A 281 23.10 8.57 1.16
C ASN A 281 22.67 7.81 2.42
N GLY A 282 21.89 6.73 2.26
CA GLY A 282 21.36 5.93 3.35
C GLY A 282 20.28 6.60 4.22
N LYS A 283 19.68 7.71 3.77
CA LYS A 283 18.58 8.40 4.47
C LYS A 283 17.30 8.38 3.64
N SER A 284 16.22 7.90 4.24
CA SER A 284 14.88 7.92 3.64
C SER A 284 14.25 9.31 3.72
N LYS A 285 13.52 9.69 2.68
CA LYS A 285 12.66 10.88 2.66
C LYS A 285 11.34 10.55 1.97
N GLY A 286 10.24 10.85 2.69
CA GLY A 286 8.89 10.65 2.20
C GLY A 286 8.58 11.62 1.06
N PHE A 287 7.78 11.19 0.09
CA PHE A 287 7.37 12.01 -1.04
C PHE A 287 5.90 11.85 -1.38
N ILE A 288 5.40 12.83 -2.12
CA ILE A 288 4.12 12.80 -2.82
C ILE A 288 4.34 13.24 -4.27
N TRP A 289 3.61 12.61 -5.19
CA TRP A 289 3.61 12.96 -6.60
C TRP A 289 2.17 13.20 -7.09
N SER A 290 2.01 14.15 -8.01
CA SER A 290 0.85 14.25 -8.90
C SER A 290 1.27 14.88 -10.24
N GLU A 291 0.49 14.72 -11.30
CA GLU A 291 0.80 15.35 -12.60
C GLU A 291 0.95 16.87 -12.49
N SER A 292 0.11 17.51 -11.67
CA SER A 292 0.13 18.97 -11.48
C SER A 292 1.26 19.47 -10.59
N LEU A 293 1.72 18.62 -9.65
CA LEU A 293 2.73 18.98 -8.65
C LEU A 293 4.14 18.59 -9.10
N GLY A 294 4.24 17.54 -9.91
CA GLY A 294 5.45 16.75 -10.04
C GLY A 294 5.82 16.06 -8.73
N TYR A 295 7.06 15.59 -8.65
CA TYR A 295 7.62 15.05 -7.41
C TYR A 295 7.87 16.17 -6.38
N LYS A 296 7.49 15.93 -5.12
CA LYS A 296 7.90 16.73 -3.98
C LYS A 296 8.21 15.84 -2.78
N THR A 297 9.24 16.20 -2.02
CA THR A 297 9.36 15.67 -0.66
C THR A 297 8.11 16.09 0.12
N ILE A 298 7.66 15.24 1.05
CA ILE A 298 6.46 15.51 1.83
C ILE A 298 6.63 16.77 2.69
N GLU A 299 7.85 17.01 3.18
CA GLU A 299 8.24 18.22 3.91
C GLU A 299 8.09 19.47 3.03
N ASP A 300 8.66 19.48 1.82
CA ASP A 300 8.51 20.60 0.88
C ASP A 300 7.05 20.84 0.52
N PHE A 301 6.28 19.78 0.28
CA PHE A 301 4.86 19.88 -0.03
C PHE A 301 4.07 20.58 1.09
N MET A 302 4.32 20.22 2.35
CA MET A 302 3.69 20.85 3.52
C MET A 302 4.16 22.30 3.73
N ILE A 303 5.46 22.59 3.56
CA ILE A 303 5.99 23.96 3.68
C ILE A 303 5.37 24.88 2.63
N HIS A 304 5.30 24.44 1.36
CA HIS A 304 4.73 25.24 0.27
C HIS A 304 3.23 25.54 0.48
N ALA A 305 2.55 24.73 1.28
CA ALA A 305 1.17 24.96 1.68
C ALA A 305 1.00 25.85 2.93
N GLY A 306 2.09 26.39 3.48
CA GLY A 306 2.04 27.27 4.65
C GLY A 306 2.05 26.53 5.99
N LEU A 307 2.51 25.28 6.03
CA LEU A 307 2.55 24.45 7.25
C LEU A 307 3.94 24.41 7.88
N THR A 308 4.80 25.38 7.57
CA THR A 308 6.18 25.46 8.05
C THR A 308 6.30 25.26 9.56
N ASP A 309 5.43 25.91 10.35
CA ASP A 309 5.47 25.82 11.81
C ASP A 309 5.11 24.42 12.33
N GLN A 310 4.37 23.63 11.57
CA GLN A 310 3.93 22.29 11.98
C GLN A 310 4.97 21.20 11.66
N VAL A 311 5.74 21.38 10.58
CA VAL A 311 6.82 20.45 10.20
C VAL A 311 8.17 20.85 10.79
N GLN A 312 8.26 21.99 11.49
CA GLN A 312 9.50 22.45 12.08
C GLN A 312 10.06 21.42 13.08
N GLY A 313 11.28 20.95 12.83
CA GLY A 313 11.98 19.98 13.67
C GLY A 313 11.60 18.52 13.41
N TRP A 314 10.67 18.25 12.50
CA TRP A 314 10.37 16.90 12.05
C TRP A 314 11.36 16.41 10.99
N ASP A 315 11.65 15.12 11.01
CA ASP A 315 12.28 14.41 9.89
C ASP A 315 11.26 13.40 9.33
N LEU A 316 10.57 13.77 8.26
CA LEU A 316 9.52 12.95 7.65
C LEU A 316 10.16 11.93 6.68
N LEU A 317 10.36 10.72 7.18
CA LEU A 317 11.19 9.70 6.54
C LEU A 317 10.44 8.92 5.46
N GLU A 318 9.17 8.58 5.72
CA GLU A 318 8.37 7.74 4.85
C GLU A 318 6.92 8.24 4.83
N VAL A 319 6.26 8.13 3.67
CA VAL A 319 4.81 8.21 3.55
C VAL A 319 4.33 6.79 3.23
N ASN A 320 3.49 6.22 4.07
CA ASN A 320 3.08 4.81 3.99
C ASN A 320 1.67 4.63 3.42
N ALA A 321 0.83 5.66 3.47
CA ALA A 321 -0.52 5.61 2.92
C ALA A 321 -1.02 6.99 2.48
N ILE A 322 -1.92 6.99 1.50
CA ILE A 322 -2.71 8.14 1.05
C ILE A 322 -4.19 7.74 1.01
N SER A 323 -5.10 8.63 1.42
CA SER A 323 -6.54 8.33 1.31
C SER A 323 -7.01 8.28 -0.15
N ASP A 324 -8.12 7.57 -0.38
CA ASP A 324 -8.78 7.44 -1.69
C ASP A 324 -8.99 8.78 -2.41
N ASP A 325 -9.39 9.81 -1.67
CA ASP A 325 -9.61 11.16 -2.18
C ASP A 325 -8.32 12.01 -2.30
N GLY A 326 -7.18 11.47 -1.88
CA GLY A 326 -5.88 12.12 -1.90
C GLY A 326 -5.69 13.22 -0.85
N VAL A 327 -6.64 13.39 0.08
CA VAL A 327 -6.69 14.48 1.06
C VAL A 327 -5.91 14.16 2.34
N TRP A 328 -5.60 12.91 2.62
CA TRP A 328 -4.84 12.49 3.80
C TRP A 328 -3.62 11.70 3.41
N SER A 329 -2.55 11.87 4.18
CA SER A 329 -1.39 10.99 4.13
C SER A 329 -0.95 10.62 5.54
N SER A 330 -0.39 9.43 5.68
CA SER A 330 0.25 8.97 6.91
C SER A 330 1.60 8.37 6.62
N GLY A 331 2.45 8.29 7.64
CA GLY A 331 3.78 7.75 7.49
C GLY A 331 4.56 7.73 8.78
N GLN A 332 5.88 7.57 8.64
CA GLN A 332 6.80 7.47 9.77
C GLN A 332 7.87 8.56 9.69
N GLY A 333 8.39 8.96 10.85
CA GLY A 333 9.42 9.99 10.95
C GLY A 333 9.91 10.23 12.37
N LEU A 334 10.88 11.13 12.50
CA LEU A 334 11.33 11.63 13.80
C LEU A 334 10.59 12.93 14.14
N ASN A 335 10.02 13.00 15.34
CA ASN A 335 9.43 14.23 15.85
C ASN A 335 10.53 15.23 16.32
N PRO A 336 10.17 16.47 16.72
CA PRO A 336 11.15 17.47 17.19
C PRO A 336 11.96 17.07 18.43
N ASN A 337 11.54 16.04 19.17
CA ASN A 337 12.29 15.48 20.29
C ASN A 337 13.27 14.36 19.85
N GLY A 338 13.28 13.99 18.57
CA GLY A 338 14.08 12.90 18.02
C GLY A 338 13.48 11.51 18.23
N GLU A 339 12.19 11.42 18.56
CA GLU A 339 11.49 10.15 18.76
C GLU A 339 10.88 9.67 17.45
N PHE A 340 11.03 8.38 17.15
CA PHE A 340 10.41 7.75 15.98
C PHE A 340 8.92 7.55 16.22
N VAL A 341 8.09 8.17 15.39
CA VAL A 341 6.63 8.18 15.53
C VAL A 341 5.93 7.99 14.19
N THR A 342 4.66 7.60 14.26
CA THR A 342 3.74 7.67 13.12
C THR A 342 3.10 9.06 13.08
N TRP A 343 2.98 9.64 11.89
CA TRP A 343 2.32 10.90 11.65
C TRP A 343 1.13 10.73 10.70
N VAL A 344 0.12 11.59 10.86
CA VAL A 344 -1.00 11.73 9.91
C VAL A 344 -1.18 13.20 9.63
N ALA A 345 -1.36 13.55 8.36
CA ALA A 345 -1.54 14.92 7.93
C ALA A 345 -2.62 15.03 6.86
N ARG A 346 -3.38 16.12 6.93
CA ARG A 346 -4.26 16.52 5.83
C ARG A 346 -3.41 17.14 4.74
N ASN A 347 -3.36 16.51 3.58
CA ASN A 347 -2.75 17.03 2.38
C ASN A 347 -3.37 18.39 2.03
N PRO A 348 -2.56 19.45 1.98
CA PRO A 348 -3.04 20.75 1.57
C PRO A 348 -3.48 20.74 0.11
N GLU A 349 -4.60 21.42 -0.17
CA GLU A 349 -5.01 21.70 -1.55
C GLU A 349 -3.93 22.52 -2.25
N PRO A 350 -3.58 22.22 -3.52
CA PRO A 350 -2.70 23.09 -4.28
C PRO A 350 -3.33 24.48 -4.32
N SER A 351 -2.70 25.44 -3.64
CA SER A 351 -3.22 26.82 -3.61
C SER A 351 -3.46 27.30 -5.04
N THR A 352 -4.55 28.03 -5.28
CA THR A 352 -4.94 28.58 -6.59
C THR A 352 -3.83 29.36 -7.32
N SER A 353 -2.75 29.73 -6.62
CA SER A 353 -1.52 30.31 -7.17
C SER A 353 -0.74 29.34 -8.07
N MET A 354 -0.83 28.01 -7.86
CA MET A 354 -0.20 27.00 -8.74
C MET A 354 -0.92 26.87 -10.10
N LEU A 355 -2.24 27.09 -10.15
CA LEU A 355 -3.01 27.03 -11.41
C LEU A 355 -2.59 28.12 -12.41
N LEU A 356 -2.00 29.22 -11.95
CA LEU A 356 -1.58 30.34 -12.81
C LEU A 356 -0.16 30.18 -13.38
N LEU A 357 0.70 29.37 -12.77
CA LEU A 357 2.07 29.14 -13.27
C LEU A 357 2.16 28.05 -14.34
N GLY A 358 1.24 27.07 -14.34
CA GLY A 358 1.15 26.04 -15.38
C GLY A 358 0.64 26.55 -16.74
N MET A 359 -0.18 27.60 -16.77
CA MET A 359 -0.71 28.16 -18.03
C MET A 359 0.20 29.21 -18.69
N ALA A 360 1.24 29.68 -18.01
CA ALA A 360 2.19 30.63 -18.61
C ALA A 360 3.24 29.95 -19.53
N GLY A 361 3.44 28.64 -19.41
CA GLY A 361 4.43 27.88 -20.19
C GLY A 361 3.96 27.45 -21.59
N LEU A 362 2.65 27.41 -21.85
CA LEU A 362 2.08 26.98 -23.14
C LEU A 362 1.76 28.15 -24.10
N GLY A 363 1.96 29.40 -23.67
CA GLY A 363 1.56 30.60 -24.40
C GLY A 363 2.61 31.22 -25.33
N ILE A 364 3.87 30.76 -25.34
CA ILE A 364 4.94 31.42 -26.11
C ILE A 364 5.82 30.40 -26.84
N LEU A 365 5.32 29.89 -27.98
CA LEU A 365 6.14 29.68 -29.17
C LEU A 365 5.27 30.04 -30.39
N ARG A 366 5.46 31.28 -30.85
CA ARG A 366 4.78 31.91 -31.99
C ARG A 366 5.20 31.31 -33.33
N ARG A 367 4.24 31.34 -34.26
CA ARG A 367 4.37 31.35 -35.72
C ARG A 367 5.51 32.23 -36.28
N LYS A 368 5.92 31.85 -37.51
CA LYS A 368 6.72 32.50 -38.58
C LYS A 368 8.17 32.00 -38.61
N ASN A 369 8.69 31.43 -39.71
CA ASN A 369 8.39 31.63 -41.14
C ASN A 369 7.98 30.36 -41.87
#